data_AF-A0A920RC99-F1
#
_entry.id   AF-A0A920RC99-F1
#
_cell.length_a   1.000
_cell.length_b   1.000
_cell.length_c   1.000
_cell.angle_alpha   90.00
_cell.angle_beta   90.00
_cell.angle_gamma   90.00
#
_symmetry.space_group_name_H-M   'P 1'
#
loop_
_entity.id
_entity.type
_entity.pdbx_description
1 polymer ?
#
loop_
_entity_poly.entity_id
_entity_poly.type
_entity_poly.pdbx_seq_one_letter_code
_entity_poly.pdbx_strand_id
1 'polypeptide(L)'
;MGSGSLIDKPVGAFTSTASLHGGQESTLLTMAIPMLHHGMIYCGIPYSESALNATQTGGTPYGASHIAGIGENRILVIMRVSFVLH
;
A
#
# COMPACT_ATOMS: atom_id res chain seq x y z
N MET A 1 -17.73 18.56 -12.73
CA MET A 1 -16.99 18.08 -11.55
C MET A 1 -17.62 16.77 -11.12
N GLY A 2 -16.84 15.70 -10.97
CA GLY A 2 -17.34 14.32 -10.86
C GLY A 2 -18.27 14.10 -9.66
N SER A 3 -19.18 13.14 -9.77
CA SER A 3 -20.36 12.88 -8.92
C SER A 3 -20.09 12.45 -7.47
N GLY A 4 -18.92 12.72 -6.89
CA GLY A 4 -18.62 12.44 -5.47
C GLY A 4 -18.70 10.96 -5.06
N SER A 5 -18.80 10.03 -6.02
CA SER A 5 -19.06 8.59 -5.79
C SER A 5 -18.02 7.90 -4.89
N LEU A 6 -16.81 8.47 -4.82
CA LEU A 6 -15.68 7.93 -4.05
C LEU A 6 -15.50 8.58 -2.68
N ILE A 7 -16.31 9.59 -2.33
CA ILE A 7 -16.24 10.26 -1.03
C ILE A 7 -16.53 9.23 0.07
N ASP A 8 -15.75 9.27 1.14
CA ASP A 8 -15.78 8.38 2.29
C ASP A 8 -15.56 6.89 1.96
N LYS A 9 -15.18 6.58 0.70
CA LYS A 9 -14.82 5.22 0.34
C LYS A 9 -13.40 4.93 0.79
N PRO A 10 -13.17 3.81 1.47
CA PRO A 10 -11.85 3.44 1.89
C PRO A 10 -10.99 2.98 0.73
N VAL A 11 -9.68 3.18 0.85
CA VAL A 11 -8.73 2.80 -0.19
C VAL A 11 -7.37 2.42 0.38
N GLY A 12 -6.72 1.46 -0.24
CA GLY A 12 -5.32 1.12 0.00
C GLY A 12 -4.56 1.11 -1.32
N ALA A 13 -3.23 1.24 -1.24
CA ALA A 13 -2.35 1.10 -2.39
C ALA A 13 -1.34 -0.03 -2.16
N PHE A 14 -0.82 -0.56 -3.27
CA PHE A 14 0.30 -1.49 -3.27
C PHE A 14 1.27 -1.14 -4.40
N THR A 15 2.54 -1.50 -4.24
CA THR A 15 3.57 -1.25 -5.27
C THR A 15 4.57 -2.39 -5.39
N SER A 16 5.35 -2.39 -6.47
CA SER A 16 6.49 -3.28 -6.66
C SER A 16 7.64 -2.51 -7.28
N THR A 17 8.86 -2.73 -6.80
CA THR A 17 10.06 -2.06 -7.33
C THR A 17 11.18 -3.07 -7.59
N ALA A 18 12.14 -2.68 -8.43
CA ALA A 18 13.31 -3.50 -8.73
C ALA A 18 14.36 -3.50 -7.60
N SER A 19 14.35 -2.48 -6.73
CA SER A 19 15.34 -2.29 -5.66
C SER A 19 14.70 -1.83 -4.35
N LEU A 20 15.34 -2.14 -3.22
CA LEU A 20 14.84 -1.85 -1.87
C LEU A 20 14.44 -0.38 -1.66
N HIS A 21 15.21 0.57 -2.22
CA HIS A 21 14.95 2.00 -2.07
C HIS A 21 14.40 2.65 -3.34
N GLY A 22 13.98 1.83 -4.33
CA GLY A 22 13.52 2.28 -5.64
C GLY A 22 12.08 2.80 -5.68
N GLY A 23 11.56 3.32 -4.57
CA GLY A 23 10.19 3.87 -4.49
C GLY A 23 9.16 3.01 -3.77
N GLN A 24 9.60 2.12 -2.87
CA GLN A 24 8.70 1.32 -2.03
C GLN A 24 7.67 2.19 -1.27
N GLU A 25 8.11 3.35 -0.76
CA GLU A 25 7.26 4.28 -0.01
C GLU A 25 6.73 5.43 -0.88
N SER A 26 7.60 6.05 -1.68
CA SER A 26 7.26 7.28 -2.42
C SER A 26 6.17 7.04 -3.46
N THR A 27 6.13 5.87 -4.12
CA THR A 27 5.04 5.51 -5.02
C THR A 27 3.71 5.44 -4.28
N LEU A 28 3.67 4.82 -3.10
CA LEU A 28 2.43 4.70 -2.31
C LEU A 28 1.93 6.07 -1.83
N LEU A 29 2.84 6.90 -1.30
CA LEU A 29 2.51 8.25 -0.86
C LEU A 29 1.99 9.13 -2.00
N THR A 30 2.63 9.06 -3.17
CA THR A 30 2.19 9.84 -4.34
C THR A 30 0.89 9.30 -4.94
N MET A 31 0.62 8.01 -4.85
CA MET A 31 -0.69 7.42 -5.19
C MET A 31 -1.80 7.81 -4.21
N ALA A 32 -1.48 8.09 -2.94
CA ALA A 32 -2.48 8.54 -1.97
C ALA A 32 -3.06 9.92 -2.32
N ILE A 33 -2.25 10.85 -2.83
CA ILE A 33 -2.64 12.23 -3.16
C ILE A 33 -3.88 12.31 -4.07
N PRO A 34 -3.92 11.66 -5.26
CA PRO A 34 -5.10 11.71 -6.10
C PRO A 34 -6.32 11.07 -5.45
N MET A 35 -6.15 10.06 -4.59
CA MET A 35 -7.28 9.41 -3.90
C MET A 35 -7.88 10.32 -2.82
N LEU A 36 -7.03 11.05 -2.10
CA LEU A 36 -7.46 12.09 -1.17
C LEU A 36 -8.22 13.22 -1.87
N HIS A 37 -7.78 13.63 -3.08
CA HIS A 37 -8.54 14.60 -3.88
C HIS A 37 -9.95 14.10 -4.29
N HIS A 38 -10.15 12.79 -4.35
CA HIS A 38 -11.47 12.18 -4.62
C HIS A 38 -12.32 12.00 -3.34
N GLY A 39 -11.83 12.43 -2.16
CA GLY A 39 -12.53 12.32 -0.89
C GLY A 39 -12.46 10.93 -0.25
N MET A 40 -11.53 10.08 -0.69
CA MET A 40 -11.38 8.72 -0.16
C MET A 40 -10.64 8.71 1.18
N ILE A 41 -10.91 7.67 1.99
CA ILE A 41 -10.22 7.42 3.27
C ILE A 41 -9.04 6.50 3.01
N TYR A 42 -7.81 7.01 3.15
CA TYR A 42 -6.60 6.21 2.92
C TYR A 42 -6.31 5.28 4.11
N CYS A 43 -6.27 3.98 3.85
CA CYS A 43 -6.01 2.92 4.81
C CYS A 43 -4.61 2.32 4.55
N GLY A 44 -3.64 2.72 5.37
CA GLY A 44 -2.31 2.10 5.42
C GLY A 44 -2.28 0.78 6.20
N ILE A 45 -1.08 0.28 6.47
CA ILE A 45 -0.86 -0.92 7.27
C ILE A 45 -0.31 -0.49 8.64
N PRO A 46 -0.98 -0.81 9.76
CA PRO A 46 -0.52 -0.42 11.09
C PRO A 46 0.71 -1.23 11.52
N TYR A 47 1.61 -0.65 12.31
CA TYR A 47 2.77 -1.35 12.87
C TYR A 47 2.42 -2.47 13.86
N SER A 48 1.16 -2.60 14.27
CA SER A 48 0.67 -3.78 14.98
C SER A 48 0.67 -5.04 14.10
N GLU A 49 0.76 -4.89 12.78
CA GLU A 49 1.04 -5.99 11.85
C GLU A 49 2.50 -6.41 11.98
N SER A 50 2.74 -7.50 12.71
CA SER A 50 4.09 -8.03 12.97
C SER A 50 4.90 -8.31 11.69
N ALA A 51 4.23 -8.62 10.57
CA ALA A 51 4.90 -8.86 9.31
C ALA A 51 5.63 -7.61 8.77
N LEU A 52 5.21 -6.38 9.13
CA LEU A 52 5.94 -5.16 8.76
C LEU A 52 7.30 -5.06 9.46
N ASN A 53 7.41 -5.56 10.69
CA ASN A 53 8.67 -5.52 11.45
C ASN A 53 9.60 -6.69 11.08
N ALA A 54 9.04 -7.81 10.61
CA ALA A 54 9.79 -9.00 10.25
C ALA A 54 10.26 -9.03 8.79
N THR A 55 9.69 -8.19 7.92
CA THR A 55 9.95 -8.24 6.48
C THR A 55 11.33 -7.72 6.10
N GLN A 56 11.95 -8.36 5.10
CA GLN A 56 13.20 -7.93 4.47
C GLN A 56 13.05 -7.71 2.96
N THR A 57 11.84 -7.87 2.42
CA THR A 57 11.61 -7.96 0.96
C THR A 57 10.50 -7.04 0.46
N GLY A 58 10.08 -6.07 1.29
CA GLY A 58 8.99 -5.14 0.99
C GLY A 58 7.88 -5.16 2.07
N GLY A 59 7.01 -4.17 2.05
CA GLY A 59 6.05 -3.85 3.10
C GLY A 59 6.38 -2.50 3.72
N THR A 60 5.42 -1.59 3.72
CA THR A 60 5.56 -0.26 4.34
C THR A 60 4.28 0.08 5.11
N PRO A 61 4.32 1.03 6.06
CA PRO A 61 3.11 1.53 6.71
C PRO A 61 2.12 2.18 5.73
N TYR A 62 2.60 2.61 4.57
CA TYR A 62 1.76 3.26 3.56
C TYR A 62 1.02 2.25 2.68
N GLY A 63 1.39 0.97 2.69
CA GLY A 63 0.78 -0.04 1.84
C GLY A 63 1.68 -1.23 1.57
N ALA A 64 1.07 -2.26 1.00
CA ALA A 64 1.75 -3.50 0.64
C ALA A 64 2.81 -3.21 -0.42
N SER A 65 4.00 -3.79 -0.29
CA SER A 65 5.01 -3.58 -1.32
C SER A 65 5.95 -4.77 -1.48
N HIS A 66 6.57 -4.84 -2.66
CA HIS A 66 7.37 -5.98 -3.06
C HIS A 66 8.66 -5.56 -3.78
N ILE A 67 9.75 -6.26 -3.53
CA ILE A 67 11.00 -6.12 -4.30
C ILE A 67 11.10 -7.33 -5.24
N ALA A 68 10.82 -7.12 -6.52
CA ALA A 68 10.74 -8.20 -7.51
C ALA A 68 12.10 -8.81 -7.87
N GLY A 69 13.20 -8.05 -7.72
CA GLY A 69 14.54 -8.49 -8.13
C GLY A 69 14.59 -8.90 -9.62
N ILE A 70 15.71 -9.46 -10.07
CA ILE A 70 15.81 -10.06 -11.41
C ILE A 70 15.61 -11.57 -11.24
N GLY A 71 14.44 -12.08 -11.60
CA GLY A 71 14.16 -13.52 -11.63
C GLY A 71 13.71 -14.16 -10.31
N GLU A 72 13.31 -13.39 -9.30
CA GLU A 72 12.87 -13.93 -8.02
C GLU A 72 11.33 -13.86 -7.86
N ASN A 73 10.71 -15.01 -7.61
CA ASN A 73 9.29 -15.11 -7.25
C ASN A 73 9.13 -15.06 -5.73
N ARG A 74 9.46 -13.92 -5.11
CA ARG A 74 9.28 -13.72 -3.67
C ARG A 74 7.81 -13.42 -3.38
N ILE A 75 7.29 -13.86 -2.23
CA ILE A 75 5.88 -13.65 -1.88
C ILE A 75 5.65 -12.17 -1.57
N LEU A 76 4.50 -11.65 -2.02
CA LEU A 76 4.04 -10.30 -1.70
C LEU A 76 3.68 -10.24 -0.20
N VAL A 77 4.44 -9.45 0.56
CA VAL A 77 4.23 -9.35 2.00
C VAL A 77 3.07 -8.37 2.26
N ILE A 78 2.03 -8.90 2.93
CA ILE A 78 0.85 -8.20 3.45
C ILE A 78 -0.05 -7.60 2.36
N MET A 79 -0.89 -8.42 1.74
CA MET A 79 -2.16 -7.96 1.14
C MET A 79 -3.36 -8.55 1.90
N ARG A 80 -3.37 -8.40 3.23
CA ARG A 80 -4.61 -8.57 4.00
C ARG A 80 -5.13 -7.20 4.38
N VAL A 81 -5.79 -6.54 3.44
CA VAL A 81 -6.73 -5.46 3.78
C VAL A 81 -7.95 -6.17 4.37
N SER A 82 -7.89 -6.52 5.66
CA SER A 82 -9.07 -6.96 6.39
C SER A 82 -9.96 -5.74 6.59
N PHE A 83 -10.80 -5.46 5.61
CA PHE A 83 -11.93 -4.56 5.79
C PHE A 83 -12.88 -5.25 6.76
N VAL A 84 -12.72 -4.99 8.06
CA VAL A 84 -13.74 -5.34 9.04
C VAL A 84 -14.87 -4.35 8.83
N LEU A 85 -15.74 -4.65 7.87
CA LEU A 85 -17.05 -4.04 7.77
C LEU A 85 -17.85 -4.54 8.98
N HIS A 86 -18.00 -3.71 10.01
CA HIS A 86 -19.13 -3.78 10.93
C HIS A 86 -20.23 -2.85 10.43
#